data_AF-A0A5C5SXK5-F1
#
_entry.id   AF-A0A5C5SXK5-F1
#
_cell.length_a   1.000
_cell.length_b   1.000
_cell.length_c   1.000
_cell.angle_alpha   90.00
_cell.angle_beta   90.00
_cell.angle_gamma   90.00
#
_symmetry.space_group_name_H-M   'P 1'
#
loop_
_entity.id
_entity.type
_entity.pdbx_description
1 polymer ?
#
loop_
_entity_poly.entity_id
_entity_poly.type
_entity_poly.pdbx_seq_one_letter_code
_entity_poly.pdbx_strand_id
1 'polypeptide(L)'
;MIDSGRRLNQLYDFVAANNLKFVAAESTDIAQYCAALREIQKALVANSQDDLLIELNGLASRFRYRLLSAPLPLNHPALISAESALRLRRSAQQIGRHYQELLRASEALVEAFFAIRSKGTNPLWDALEPLLDRQWHDAAFVLRPAQLVQPVQDLCDSLINGLKVLTETQLRHWETFQELYVFGAMRWYDGFVFSAPRAPNIVMIRYSILRDGPPKEIEFLKPIGPAARPIFSPTASPTPDFKAPSLEAEEALSVIDAKSLINRVTASLARDADEGDDVQVKLLFLYQGLAVFAPVTENSSELVIDLGAESIELVHRVRTIELEPGMAVLVRTEGGGDYIAPAADRILGDQKLTLRCAQRAWKEKLRDLVLRLGLPRVTEMLMATGSRIANDQNVRNWTSARSIRTLNREDFDAIFKLIGASSDAERNWRLMGVIQGAHQRAGALIRRRLLEHVRNSDLSKLQREGRMDFTLPGSLGGGGITAVRISSISPDVARAPWSAVHRLIDIGD
;
A
#
# COMPACT_ATOMS: atom_id res chain seq x y z
N MET A 1 2.43 -25.35 -23.11
CA MET A 1 2.10 -24.72 -24.41
C MET A 1 0.68 -25.02 -24.88
N ILE A 2 0.22 -26.28 -24.95
CA ILE A 2 -1.16 -26.63 -25.38
C ILE A 2 -2.23 -26.08 -24.42
N ASP A 3 -1.95 -26.05 -23.12
CA ASP A 3 -2.90 -25.57 -22.09
C ASP A 3 -3.06 -24.04 -22.09
N SER A 4 -1.98 -23.30 -22.36
CA SER A 4 -1.99 -21.83 -22.45
C SER A 4 -2.84 -21.31 -23.62
N GLY A 5 -2.85 -22.03 -24.76
CA GLY A 5 -3.66 -21.68 -25.93
C GLY A 5 -5.17 -21.92 -25.72
N ARG A 6 -5.54 -22.97 -24.98
CA ARG A 6 -6.95 -23.22 -24.62
C ARG A 6 -7.49 -22.14 -23.67
N ARG A 7 -6.72 -21.76 -22.66
CA ARG A 7 -7.09 -20.69 -21.70
C ARG A 7 -7.28 -19.34 -22.39
N LEU A 8 -6.45 -19.02 -23.38
CA LEU A 8 -6.58 -17.79 -24.14
C LEU A 8 -7.89 -17.76 -24.96
N ASN A 9 -8.20 -18.85 -25.67
CA ASN A 9 -9.44 -18.96 -26.44
C ASN A 9 -10.69 -18.85 -25.54
N GLN A 10 -10.68 -19.47 -24.36
CA GLN A 10 -11.78 -19.38 -23.41
C GLN A 10 -12.05 -17.95 -22.94
N LEU A 11 -11.00 -17.14 -22.73
CA LEU A 11 -11.17 -15.71 -22.41
C LEU A 11 -11.78 -14.92 -23.57
N TYR A 12 -11.38 -15.20 -24.81
CA TYR A 12 -12.00 -14.58 -25.99
C TYR A 12 -13.48 -14.97 -26.12
N ASP A 13 -13.83 -16.23 -25.83
CA ASP A 13 -15.22 -16.70 -25.82
C ASP A 13 -16.05 -15.98 -24.75
N PHE A 14 -15.48 -15.73 -23.56
CA PHE A 14 -16.13 -14.97 -22.51
C PHE A 14 -16.32 -13.50 -22.85
N VAL A 15 -15.35 -12.86 -23.51
CA VAL A 15 -15.51 -11.48 -24.01
C VAL A 15 -16.68 -11.42 -25.00
N ALA A 16 -16.83 -12.42 -25.86
CA ALA A 16 -17.94 -12.50 -26.81
C ALA A 16 -19.31 -12.77 -26.14
N ALA A 17 -19.32 -13.49 -25.00
CA ALA A 17 -20.52 -13.90 -24.27
C ALA A 17 -20.83 -13.04 -23.03
N ASN A 18 -20.06 -11.97 -22.78
CA ASN A 18 -20.10 -11.22 -21.52
C ASN A 18 -21.50 -10.64 -21.22
N ASN A 19 -22.08 -11.09 -20.11
CA ASN A 19 -23.37 -10.67 -19.61
C ASN A 19 -23.20 -9.92 -18.29
N LEU A 20 -23.21 -8.58 -18.36
CA LEU A 20 -23.09 -7.71 -17.20
C LEU A 20 -24.48 -7.29 -16.70
N LYS A 21 -24.80 -7.66 -15.46
CA LYS A 21 -26.04 -7.28 -14.76
C LYS A 21 -25.74 -6.37 -13.59
N PHE A 22 -26.66 -5.47 -13.27
CA PHE A 22 -26.58 -4.59 -12.10
C PHE A 22 -27.73 -4.87 -11.14
N VAL A 23 -27.40 -4.99 -9.87
CA VAL A 23 -28.35 -5.19 -8.78
C VAL A 23 -28.10 -4.11 -7.73
N ALA A 24 -29.16 -3.38 -7.41
CA ALA A 24 -29.11 -2.26 -6.49
C ALA A 24 -29.69 -2.65 -5.12
N ALA A 25 -28.94 -2.38 -4.06
CA ALA A 25 -29.39 -2.46 -2.68
C ALA A 25 -29.80 -1.06 -2.18
N GLU A 26 -30.91 -0.97 -1.46
CA GLU A 26 -31.42 0.30 -0.92
C GLU A 26 -31.22 0.38 0.59
N SER A 27 -30.80 1.54 1.09
CA SER A 27 -30.70 1.78 2.53
C SER A 27 -30.70 3.26 2.88
N THR A 28 -31.75 3.70 3.58
CA THR A 28 -31.90 5.08 4.04
C THR A 28 -30.83 5.46 5.06
N ASP A 29 -30.50 4.57 6.00
CA ASP A 29 -29.51 4.86 7.06
C ASP A 29 -28.11 5.06 6.47
N ILE A 30 -27.75 4.27 5.46
CA ILE A 30 -26.46 4.39 4.77
C ILE A 30 -26.41 5.70 3.97
N ALA A 31 -27.53 6.10 3.34
CA ALA A 31 -27.64 7.40 2.68
C ALA A 31 -27.46 8.56 3.69
N GLN A 32 -28.09 8.47 4.87
CA GLN A 32 -27.96 9.46 5.94
C GLN A 32 -26.53 9.54 6.45
N TYR A 33 -25.89 8.39 6.68
CA TYR A 33 -24.48 8.31 7.08
C TYR A 33 -23.55 8.98 6.07
N CYS A 34 -23.74 8.69 4.78
CA CYS A 34 -22.93 9.29 3.71
C CYS A 34 -23.15 10.81 3.61
N ALA A 35 -24.38 11.28 3.79
CA ALA A 35 -24.70 12.72 3.78
C ALA A 35 -24.04 13.44 4.97
N ALA A 36 -24.12 12.89 6.17
CA ALA A 36 -23.47 13.46 7.36
C ALA A 36 -21.94 13.49 7.22
N LEU A 37 -21.33 12.41 6.71
CA LEU A 37 -19.89 12.36 6.45
C LEU A 37 -19.45 13.41 5.42
N ARG A 38 -20.26 13.67 4.39
CA ARG A 38 -19.94 14.68 3.37
C ARG A 38 -19.81 16.08 3.97
N GLU A 39 -20.65 16.44 4.94
CA GLU A 39 -20.54 17.74 5.63
C GLU A 39 -19.24 17.84 6.45
N ILE A 40 -18.84 16.77 7.13
CA ILE A 40 -17.54 16.70 7.82
C ILE A 40 -16.38 16.81 6.82
N GLN A 41 -16.48 16.17 5.66
CA GLN A 41 -15.47 16.23 4.61
C GLN A 41 -15.30 17.63 4.03
N LYS A 42 -16.40 18.38 3.84
CA LYS A 42 -16.34 19.79 3.42
C LYS A 42 -15.57 20.65 4.43
N ALA A 43 -15.81 20.44 5.72
CA ALA A 43 -15.10 21.18 6.76
C ALA A 43 -13.62 20.80 6.85
N LEU A 44 -13.27 19.53 6.61
CA LEU A 44 -11.88 19.09 6.52
C LEU A 44 -11.13 19.74 5.35
N VAL A 45 -11.79 19.96 4.20
CA VAL A 45 -11.16 20.70 3.08
C VAL A 45 -10.77 22.12 3.52
N ALA A 46 -11.63 22.79 4.30
CA ALA A 46 -11.32 24.11 4.85
C ALA A 46 -10.25 24.06 5.95
N ASN A 47 -10.16 22.94 6.70
CA ASN A 47 -9.31 22.78 7.87
C ASN A 47 -8.39 21.55 7.76
N SER A 48 -7.64 21.46 6.65
CA SER A 48 -6.89 20.25 6.24
C SER A 48 -5.78 19.79 7.20
N GLN A 49 -5.44 20.58 8.22
CA GLN A 49 -4.42 20.25 9.22
C GLN A 49 -5.00 19.90 10.60
N ASP A 50 -6.33 19.89 10.76
CA ASP A 50 -6.94 19.58 12.05
C ASP A 50 -6.95 18.06 12.31
N ASP A 51 -6.18 17.63 13.32
CA ASP A 51 -6.00 16.22 13.66
C ASP A 51 -7.31 15.51 14.05
N LEU A 52 -8.26 16.22 14.69
CA LEU A 52 -9.55 15.65 15.09
C LEU A 52 -10.44 15.40 13.86
N LEU A 53 -10.48 16.35 12.92
CA LEU A 53 -11.23 16.22 11.68
C LEU A 53 -10.63 15.11 10.81
N ILE A 54 -9.30 15.02 10.74
CA ILE A 54 -8.57 13.97 10.04
C ILE A 54 -8.90 12.59 10.64
N GLU A 55 -8.88 12.45 11.97
CA GLU A 55 -9.20 11.19 12.65
C GLU A 55 -10.65 10.76 12.39
N LEU A 56 -11.61 11.66 12.63
CA LEU A 56 -13.03 11.36 12.43
C LEU A 56 -13.32 10.96 10.98
N ASN A 57 -12.83 11.75 10.02
CA ASN A 57 -13.00 11.45 8.60
C ASN A 57 -12.34 10.12 8.23
N GLY A 58 -11.16 9.82 8.76
CA GLY A 58 -10.45 8.56 8.50
C GLY A 58 -11.25 7.34 8.95
N LEU A 59 -11.72 7.36 10.21
CA LEU A 59 -12.54 6.27 10.77
C LEU A 59 -13.86 6.10 9.99
N ALA A 60 -14.54 7.22 9.73
CA ALA A 60 -15.84 7.20 9.08
C ALA A 60 -15.75 6.80 7.59
N SER A 61 -14.75 7.29 6.87
CA SER A 61 -14.54 6.95 5.46
C SER A 61 -14.15 5.47 5.29
N ARG A 62 -13.32 4.92 6.19
CA ARG A 62 -13.00 3.49 6.19
C ARG A 62 -14.22 2.62 6.44
N PHE A 63 -15.04 2.98 7.44
CA PHE A 63 -16.29 2.27 7.69
C PHE A 63 -17.22 2.33 6.47
N ARG A 64 -17.45 3.53 5.89
CA ARG A 64 -18.23 3.70 4.65
C ARG A 64 -17.71 2.80 3.53
N TYR A 65 -16.40 2.83 3.27
CA TYR A 65 -15.82 2.06 2.18
C TYR A 65 -16.05 0.56 2.36
N ARG A 66 -15.76 0.01 3.54
CA ARG A 66 -15.97 -1.41 3.87
C ARG A 66 -17.45 -1.81 3.79
N LEU A 67 -18.31 -0.96 4.33
CA LEU A 67 -19.76 -1.13 4.30
C LEU A 67 -20.31 -1.24 2.87
N LEU A 68 -19.81 -0.41 1.96
CA LEU A 68 -20.26 -0.35 0.56
C LEU A 68 -19.64 -1.42 -0.34
N SER A 69 -18.65 -2.18 0.13
CA SER A 69 -17.82 -3.07 -0.69
C SER A 69 -17.87 -4.54 -0.27
N ALA A 70 -18.59 -4.89 0.80
CA ALA A 70 -18.70 -6.28 1.25
C ALA A 70 -20.09 -6.59 1.83
N PRO A 71 -20.64 -7.80 1.58
CA PRO A 71 -21.95 -8.20 2.06
C PRO A 71 -21.89 -8.82 3.48
N LEU A 72 -21.12 -8.22 4.39
CA LEU A 72 -21.03 -8.67 5.79
C LEU A 72 -22.18 -8.11 6.64
N PRO A 73 -22.67 -8.84 7.66
CA PRO A 73 -23.57 -8.30 8.68
C PRO A 73 -23.14 -6.90 9.15
N LEU A 74 -24.07 -5.95 9.24
CA LEU A 74 -23.75 -4.54 9.49
C LEU A 74 -23.12 -4.28 10.88
N ASN A 75 -23.22 -5.25 11.78
CA ASN A 75 -22.59 -5.24 13.09
C ASN A 75 -21.24 -5.97 13.15
N HIS A 76 -20.81 -6.60 12.05
CA HIS A 76 -19.62 -7.46 11.99
C HIS A 76 -18.33 -6.69 12.33
N PRO A 77 -17.44 -7.22 13.19
CA PRO A 77 -16.24 -6.52 13.65
C PRO A 77 -15.23 -6.22 12.52
N ALA A 78 -15.25 -6.97 11.42
CA ALA A 78 -14.38 -6.69 10.26
C ALA A 78 -14.75 -5.39 9.53
N LEU A 79 -15.99 -4.88 9.67
CA LEU A 79 -16.36 -3.58 9.11
C LEU A 79 -15.74 -2.44 9.95
N ILE A 80 -15.83 -2.55 11.28
CA ILE A 80 -15.18 -1.66 12.24
C ILE A 80 -15.07 -2.35 13.60
N SER A 81 -13.89 -2.27 14.23
CA SER A 81 -13.67 -2.83 15.56
C SER A 81 -14.45 -2.06 16.63
N ALA A 82 -14.69 -2.69 17.79
CA ALA A 82 -15.35 -2.03 18.92
C ALA A 82 -14.56 -0.79 19.41
N GLU A 83 -13.23 -0.87 19.38
CA GLU A 83 -12.36 0.24 19.73
C GLU A 83 -12.48 1.41 18.74
N SER A 84 -12.40 1.13 17.43
CA SER A 84 -12.55 2.14 16.38
C SER A 84 -13.94 2.78 16.41
N ALA A 85 -14.99 2.02 16.73
CA ALA A 85 -16.34 2.55 16.93
C ALA A 85 -16.42 3.53 18.12
N LEU A 86 -15.78 3.20 19.24
CA LEU A 86 -15.69 4.10 20.40
C LEU A 86 -14.85 5.34 20.11
N ARG A 87 -13.78 5.21 19.32
CA ARG A 87 -12.98 6.35 18.85
C ARG A 87 -13.79 7.27 17.95
N LEU A 88 -14.50 6.73 16.95
CA LEU A 88 -15.37 7.50 16.06
C LEU A 88 -16.37 8.33 16.85
N ARG A 89 -17.05 7.73 17.84
CA ARG A 89 -17.98 8.45 18.73
C ARG A 89 -17.29 9.57 19.51
N ARG A 90 -16.12 9.30 20.09
CA ARG A 90 -15.37 10.29 20.88
C ARG A 90 -14.89 11.45 20.01
N SER A 91 -14.30 11.18 18.85
CA SER A 91 -13.83 12.21 17.92
C SER A 91 -15.01 13.05 17.42
N ALA A 92 -16.16 12.45 17.07
CA ALA A 92 -17.37 13.19 16.70
C ALA A 92 -17.90 14.11 17.83
N GLN A 93 -17.89 13.64 19.08
CA GLN A 93 -18.28 14.47 20.22
C GLN A 93 -17.32 15.63 20.48
N GLN A 94 -16.02 15.43 20.28
CA GLN A 94 -15.02 16.50 20.40
C GLN A 94 -15.17 17.53 19.29
N ILE A 95 -15.38 17.08 18.05
CA ILE A 95 -15.65 17.94 16.89
C ILE A 95 -16.86 18.81 17.13
N GLY A 96 -17.99 18.25 17.57
CA GLY A 96 -19.20 19.03 17.83
C GLY A 96 -19.04 20.07 18.96
N ARG A 97 -18.08 19.89 19.87
CA ARG A 97 -17.75 20.88 20.91
C ARG A 97 -16.83 21.99 20.40
N HIS A 98 -15.87 21.65 19.53
CA HIS A 98 -14.89 22.60 19.00
C HIS A 98 -15.43 23.41 17.81
N TYR A 99 -16.29 22.79 17.00
CA TYR A 99 -16.88 23.35 15.79
C TYR A 99 -18.41 23.31 15.94
N GLN A 100 -19.00 24.40 16.44
CA GLN A 100 -20.46 24.45 16.69
C GLN A 100 -21.27 24.24 15.41
N GLU A 101 -20.77 24.70 14.28
CA GLU A 101 -21.36 24.50 12.95
C GLU A 101 -21.39 23.04 12.51
N LEU A 102 -20.50 22.20 13.06
CA LEU A 102 -20.43 20.76 12.77
C LEU A 102 -21.14 19.90 13.81
N LEU A 103 -21.72 20.49 14.87
CA LEU A 103 -22.39 19.73 15.92
C LEU A 103 -23.48 18.82 15.35
N ARG A 104 -24.39 19.37 14.54
CA ARG A 104 -25.48 18.61 13.92
C ARG A 104 -24.98 17.51 12.99
N ALA A 105 -23.96 17.80 12.18
CA ALA A 105 -23.38 16.81 11.26
C ALA A 105 -22.70 15.66 12.03
N SER A 106 -21.99 15.98 13.12
CA SER A 106 -21.30 15.01 13.97
C SER A 106 -22.29 14.11 14.73
N GLU A 107 -23.37 14.69 15.27
CA GLU A 107 -24.45 13.95 15.90
C GLU A 107 -25.15 13.02 14.90
N ALA A 108 -25.55 13.55 13.74
CA ALA A 108 -26.18 12.76 12.68
C ALA A 108 -25.29 11.61 12.18
N LEU A 109 -23.97 11.82 12.08
CA LEU A 109 -23.01 10.79 11.69
C LEU A 109 -22.99 9.64 12.70
N VAL A 110 -22.95 9.97 14.00
CA VAL A 110 -22.93 8.98 15.08
C VAL A 110 -24.27 8.24 15.20
N GLU A 111 -25.39 8.95 15.10
CA GLU A 111 -26.72 8.34 15.10
C GLU A 111 -26.90 7.37 13.95
N ALA A 112 -26.59 7.80 12.71
CA ALA A 112 -26.67 6.94 11.54
C ALA A 112 -25.72 5.73 11.64
N PHE A 113 -24.51 5.93 12.18
CA PHE A 113 -23.57 4.84 12.43
C PHE A 113 -24.16 3.75 13.33
N PHE A 114 -24.74 4.13 14.48
CA PHE A 114 -25.33 3.16 15.41
C PHE A 114 -26.64 2.57 14.90
N ALA A 115 -27.43 3.33 14.12
CA ALA A 115 -28.61 2.81 13.44
C ALA A 115 -28.25 1.72 12.40
N ILE A 116 -27.21 1.93 11.61
CA ILE A 116 -26.70 0.92 10.66
C ILE A 116 -26.29 -0.35 11.43
N ARG A 117 -25.52 -0.19 12.52
CA ARG A 117 -25.01 -1.35 13.29
C ARG A 117 -26.09 -2.11 14.04
N SER A 118 -27.28 -1.55 14.29
CA SER A 118 -28.35 -2.26 14.99
C SER A 118 -29.12 -3.24 14.08
N LYS A 119 -29.02 -3.09 12.75
CA LYS A 119 -29.83 -3.86 11.79
C LYS A 119 -29.42 -5.31 11.57
N GLY A 120 -28.17 -5.69 11.88
CA GLY A 120 -27.70 -7.09 11.83
C GLY A 120 -27.58 -7.71 10.43
N THR A 121 -28.50 -7.45 9.50
CA THR A 121 -28.46 -7.89 8.09
C THR A 121 -27.87 -6.80 7.20
N ASN A 122 -27.30 -7.17 6.05
CA ASN A 122 -26.72 -6.23 5.09
C ASN A 122 -27.56 -6.20 3.81
N PRO A 123 -28.05 -5.03 3.36
CA PRO A 123 -28.82 -4.92 2.13
C PRO A 123 -28.12 -5.45 0.87
N LEU A 124 -26.78 -5.47 0.82
CA LEU A 124 -26.05 -6.13 -0.27
C LEU A 124 -26.24 -7.65 -0.27
N TRP A 125 -26.32 -8.25 0.93
CA TRP A 125 -26.64 -9.67 1.07
C TRP A 125 -28.11 -9.93 0.72
N ASP A 126 -29.03 -9.09 1.21
CA ASP A 126 -30.47 -9.22 0.91
C ASP A 126 -30.75 -9.08 -0.60
N ALA A 127 -29.98 -8.25 -1.31
CA ALA A 127 -30.09 -8.09 -2.77
C ALA A 127 -29.45 -9.25 -3.55
N LEU A 128 -28.45 -9.91 -2.96
CA LEU A 128 -27.78 -11.07 -3.51
C LEU A 128 -28.62 -12.34 -3.35
N GLU A 129 -29.26 -12.51 -2.19
CA GLU A 129 -29.96 -13.74 -1.78
C GLU A 129 -30.94 -14.30 -2.85
N PRO A 130 -31.76 -13.49 -3.54
CA PRO A 130 -32.67 -13.98 -4.58
C PRO A 130 -31.97 -14.48 -5.85
N LEU A 131 -30.72 -14.08 -6.06
CA LEU A 131 -29.90 -14.53 -7.19
C LEU A 131 -29.22 -15.86 -6.88
N LEU A 132 -29.34 -16.35 -5.63
CA LEU A 132 -28.61 -17.52 -5.19
C LEU A 132 -29.29 -18.82 -5.65
N ASP A 133 -29.02 -19.31 -6.86
CA ASP A 133 -29.40 -20.67 -7.27
C ASP A 133 -28.49 -21.70 -6.58
N ARG A 134 -29.02 -22.78 -6.00
CA ARG A 134 -28.32 -23.69 -5.04
C ARG A 134 -27.08 -24.46 -5.55
N GLN A 135 -26.47 -24.10 -6.69
CA GLN A 135 -25.28 -24.75 -7.24
C GLN A 135 -24.11 -23.74 -7.41
N TRP A 136 -23.22 -23.67 -6.41
CA TRP A 136 -22.18 -22.64 -6.26
C TRP A 136 -20.75 -23.09 -6.59
N HIS A 137 -20.61 -24.30 -7.13
CA HIS A 137 -19.30 -24.94 -7.34
C HIS A 137 -18.45 -24.23 -8.41
N ASP A 138 -19.03 -23.30 -9.17
CA ASP A 138 -18.37 -22.57 -10.28
C ASP A 138 -18.70 -21.06 -10.27
N ALA A 139 -18.80 -20.47 -9.07
CA ALA A 139 -19.04 -19.04 -8.87
C ALA A 139 -18.01 -18.43 -7.90
N ALA A 140 -17.76 -17.12 -8.03
CA ALA A 140 -16.91 -16.40 -7.11
C ALA A 140 -17.41 -14.99 -6.76
N PHE A 141 -17.13 -14.56 -5.53
CA PHE A 141 -17.27 -13.18 -5.08
C PHE A 141 -15.95 -12.45 -5.29
N VAL A 142 -16.03 -11.24 -5.84
CA VAL A 142 -14.87 -10.37 -6.04
C VAL A 142 -15.05 -9.14 -5.16
N LEU A 143 -14.10 -8.95 -4.25
CA LEU A 143 -14.06 -7.83 -3.31
C LEU A 143 -12.78 -7.02 -3.55
N ARG A 144 -12.88 -5.70 -3.44
CA ARG A 144 -11.68 -4.85 -3.44
C ARG A 144 -10.95 -4.80 -2.10
N PRO A 145 -11.62 -4.61 -0.94
CA PRO A 145 -10.92 -4.57 0.32
C PRO A 145 -10.46 -5.98 0.67
N ALA A 146 -9.19 -6.20 0.41
CA ALA A 146 -8.58 -7.50 0.48
C ALA A 146 -8.57 -8.06 1.93
N GLN A 147 -8.69 -7.19 2.95
CA GLN A 147 -8.89 -7.56 4.35
C GLN A 147 -10.29 -8.12 4.68
N LEU A 148 -11.28 -7.93 3.80
CA LEU A 148 -12.64 -8.44 3.99
C LEU A 148 -12.86 -9.81 3.31
N VAL A 149 -11.89 -10.29 2.51
CA VAL A 149 -11.98 -11.58 1.83
C VAL A 149 -12.21 -12.72 2.81
N GLN A 150 -11.37 -12.85 3.84
CA GLN A 150 -11.51 -13.94 4.81
C GLN A 150 -12.80 -13.83 5.63
N PRO A 151 -13.16 -12.67 6.22
CA PRO A 151 -14.46 -12.52 6.90
C PRO A 151 -15.67 -12.87 6.04
N VAL A 152 -15.66 -12.51 4.75
CA VAL A 152 -16.74 -12.85 3.84
C VAL A 152 -16.68 -14.33 3.46
N GLN A 153 -15.50 -14.92 3.28
CA GLN A 153 -15.35 -16.35 3.06
C GLN A 153 -15.90 -17.16 4.25
N ASP A 154 -15.60 -16.77 5.49
CA ASP A 154 -16.12 -17.44 6.69
C ASP A 154 -17.66 -17.39 6.75
N LEU A 155 -18.25 -16.25 6.38
CA LEU A 155 -19.69 -16.12 6.24
C LEU A 155 -20.23 -17.03 5.13
N CYS A 156 -19.61 -17.01 3.95
CA CYS A 156 -19.98 -17.85 2.83
C CYS A 156 -19.88 -19.34 3.18
N ASP A 157 -18.81 -19.80 3.80
CA ASP A 157 -18.62 -21.21 4.18
C ASP A 157 -19.74 -21.71 5.12
N SER A 158 -20.32 -20.81 5.94
CA SER A 158 -21.44 -21.13 6.82
C SER A 158 -22.81 -21.17 6.14
N LEU A 159 -22.96 -20.53 4.97
CA LEU A 159 -24.25 -20.33 4.29
C LEU A 159 -24.33 -21.02 2.92
N ILE A 160 -23.21 -21.09 2.18
CA ILE A 160 -23.09 -21.45 0.78
C ILE A 160 -21.81 -22.27 0.58
N ASN A 161 -21.95 -23.57 0.35
CA ASN A 161 -20.80 -24.44 0.12
C ASN A 161 -20.22 -24.26 -1.29
N GLY A 162 -18.89 -24.16 -1.39
CA GLY A 162 -18.16 -24.17 -2.66
C GLY A 162 -17.88 -22.80 -3.29
N LEU A 163 -18.52 -21.73 -2.80
CA LEU A 163 -18.28 -20.37 -3.28
C LEU A 163 -16.88 -19.88 -2.87
N LYS A 164 -16.17 -19.24 -3.81
CA LYS A 164 -14.87 -18.62 -3.56
C LYS A 164 -14.98 -17.12 -3.40
N VAL A 165 -14.32 -16.56 -2.40
CA VAL A 165 -14.20 -15.11 -2.21
C VAL A 165 -12.77 -14.68 -2.54
N LEU A 166 -12.63 -13.75 -3.47
CA LEU A 166 -11.36 -13.37 -4.10
C LEU A 166 -11.18 -11.86 -4.12
N THR A 167 -9.92 -11.42 -4.17
CA THR A 167 -9.56 -10.08 -4.64
C THR A 167 -9.45 -10.02 -6.16
N GLU A 168 -9.37 -8.82 -6.74
CA GLU A 168 -9.04 -8.65 -8.16
C GLU A 168 -7.69 -9.30 -8.51
N THR A 169 -6.65 -9.10 -7.69
CA THR A 169 -5.35 -9.74 -7.91
C THR A 169 -5.44 -11.25 -7.90
N GLN A 170 -6.19 -11.83 -6.96
CA GLN A 170 -6.41 -13.29 -6.92
C GLN A 170 -7.15 -13.74 -8.18
N LEU A 171 -8.23 -13.06 -8.57
CA LEU A 171 -8.98 -13.38 -9.79
C LEU A 171 -8.09 -13.47 -11.04
N ARG A 172 -7.04 -12.65 -11.14
CA ARG A 172 -6.09 -12.68 -12.27
C ARG A 172 -5.40 -14.04 -12.42
N HIS A 173 -5.13 -14.75 -11.32
CA HIS A 173 -4.41 -16.02 -11.27
C HIS A 173 -5.30 -17.27 -11.16
N TRP A 174 -6.60 -17.09 -10.93
CA TRP A 174 -7.52 -18.20 -10.76
C TRP A 174 -8.01 -18.77 -12.09
N GLU A 175 -8.54 -19.99 -12.01
CA GLU A 175 -9.30 -20.59 -13.11
C GLU A 175 -10.57 -19.76 -13.39
N THR A 176 -11.20 -20.06 -14.51
CA THR A 176 -12.44 -19.41 -14.95
C THR A 176 -13.64 -19.86 -14.12
N PHE A 177 -14.65 -18.99 -13.99
CA PHE A 177 -15.92 -19.26 -13.34
C PHE A 177 -17.09 -19.18 -14.34
N GLN A 178 -18.27 -19.72 -14.00
CA GLN A 178 -19.50 -19.40 -14.74
C GLN A 178 -20.06 -18.03 -14.38
N GLU A 179 -19.90 -17.63 -13.12
CA GLU A 179 -20.50 -16.41 -12.58
C GLU A 179 -19.60 -15.69 -11.59
N LEU A 180 -19.49 -14.37 -11.75
CA LEU A 180 -18.80 -13.47 -10.84
C LEU A 180 -19.77 -12.50 -10.21
N TYR A 181 -19.76 -12.42 -8.88
CA TYR A 181 -20.48 -11.40 -8.13
C TYR A 181 -19.50 -10.37 -7.61
N VAL A 182 -19.59 -9.15 -8.12
CA VAL A 182 -18.64 -8.06 -7.85
C VAL A 182 -19.33 -7.02 -6.99
N PHE A 183 -18.74 -6.69 -5.84
CA PHE A 183 -19.37 -5.78 -4.87
C PHE A 183 -18.85 -4.36 -4.97
N GLY A 184 -19.76 -3.38 -4.95
CA GLY A 184 -19.43 -1.96 -4.98
C GLY A 184 -19.42 -1.35 -6.38
N ALA A 185 -18.69 -0.25 -6.57
CA ALA A 185 -18.66 0.45 -7.84
C ALA A 185 -17.69 -0.20 -8.84
N MET A 186 -18.07 -0.26 -10.10
CA MET A 186 -17.31 -0.81 -11.22
C MET A 186 -15.94 -0.17 -11.36
N ARG A 187 -15.87 1.14 -11.13
CA ARG A 187 -14.65 1.94 -11.24
C ARG A 187 -13.65 1.69 -10.12
N TRP A 188 -14.08 0.96 -9.10
CA TRP A 188 -13.21 0.39 -8.10
C TRP A 188 -12.59 -0.91 -8.57
N TYR A 189 -12.55 -1.27 -9.84
CA TYR A 189 -11.88 -2.49 -10.27
C TYR A 189 -11.06 -2.20 -11.53
N ASP A 190 -9.97 -2.94 -11.67
CA ASP A 190 -9.17 -2.86 -12.87
C ASP A 190 -9.96 -3.31 -14.11
N GLY A 191 -9.58 -2.76 -15.26
CA GLY A 191 -10.27 -2.99 -16.52
C GLY A 191 -10.45 -4.46 -16.88
N PHE A 192 -9.49 -5.32 -16.55
CA PHE A 192 -9.50 -6.74 -16.91
C PHE A 192 -10.70 -7.49 -16.31
N VAL A 193 -11.21 -7.08 -15.14
CA VAL A 193 -12.35 -7.74 -14.49
C VAL A 193 -13.56 -7.78 -15.42
N PHE A 194 -13.70 -6.77 -16.30
CA PHE A 194 -14.84 -6.63 -17.19
C PHE A 194 -14.51 -6.70 -18.67
N SER A 195 -13.30 -6.27 -19.06
CA SER A 195 -12.86 -6.28 -20.46
C SER A 195 -12.16 -7.58 -20.86
N ALA A 196 -11.67 -8.36 -19.89
CA ALA A 196 -11.02 -9.66 -20.05
C ALA A 196 -11.55 -10.64 -18.99
N PRO A 197 -12.88 -10.79 -18.86
CA PRO A 197 -13.47 -11.35 -17.65
C PRO A 197 -13.13 -12.83 -17.50
N ARG A 198 -13.00 -13.26 -16.25
CA ARG A 198 -12.79 -14.68 -15.89
C ARG A 198 -14.10 -15.48 -15.81
N ALA A 199 -15.23 -14.86 -16.15
CA ALA A 199 -16.51 -15.51 -16.28
C ALA A 199 -17.37 -14.85 -17.38
N PRO A 200 -18.28 -15.60 -18.01
CA PRO A 200 -19.21 -15.05 -18.99
C PRO A 200 -20.34 -14.25 -18.32
N ASN A 201 -20.70 -14.53 -17.06
CA ASN A 201 -21.72 -13.78 -16.34
C ASN A 201 -21.10 -12.98 -15.19
N ILE A 202 -21.36 -11.67 -15.18
CA ILE A 202 -20.89 -10.76 -14.13
C ILE A 202 -22.09 -10.02 -13.55
N VAL A 203 -22.27 -10.12 -12.24
CA VAL A 203 -23.32 -9.44 -11.50
C VAL A 203 -22.68 -8.40 -10.58
N MET A 204 -22.89 -7.13 -10.91
CA MET A 204 -22.48 -6.00 -10.08
C MET A 204 -23.53 -5.75 -9.00
N ILE A 205 -23.16 -5.89 -7.73
CA ILE A 205 -24.04 -5.67 -6.58
C ILE A 205 -23.55 -4.44 -5.83
N ARG A 206 -24.38 -3.40 -5.76
CA ARG A 206 -23.99 -2.13 -5.14
C ARG A 206 -25.17 -1.43 -4.50
N TYR A 207 -24.90 -0.47 -3.63
CA TYR A 207 -25.95 0.41 -3.13
C TYR A 207 -26.44 1.38 -4.20
N SER A 208 -27.75 1.68 -4.21
CA SER A 208 -28.36 2.64 -5.15
C SER A 208 -27.79 4.06 -5.02
N ILE A 209 -27.27 4.42 -3.84
CA ILE A 209 -26.62 5.72 -3.61
C ILE A 209 -25.29 5.88 -4.37
N LEU A 210 -24.63 4.78 -4.77
CA LEU A 210 -23.36 4.82 -5.48
C LEU A 210 -23.60 5.12 -6.96
N ARG A 211 -23.18 6.31 -7.39
CA ARG A 211 -23.02 6.64 -8.80
C ARG A 211 -21.74 6.05 -9.33
N ASP A 212 -21.86 5.53 -10.54
CA ASP A 212 -20.86 4.68 -11.14
C ASP A 212 -20.83 4.90 -12.65
N GLY A 213 -19.72 4.51 -13.26
CA GLY A 213 -19.48 4.65 -14.69
C GLY A 213 -18.58 3.53 -15.18
N PRO A 214 -18.19 3.54 -16.47
CA PRO A 214 -17.28 2.53 -16.98
C PRO A 214 -15.92 2.58 -16.26
N PRO A 215 -15.19 1.45 -16.20
CA PRO A 215 -13.85 1.40 -15.60
C PRO A 215 -12.89 2.34 -16.33
N LYS A 216 -11.83 2.78 -15.63
CA LYS A 216 -10.88 3.79 -16.13
C LYS A 216 -10.05 3.30 -17.33
N GLU A 217 -9.80 2.00 -17.43
CA GLU A 217 -8.99 1.38 -18.48
C GLU A 217 -9.73 0.20 -19.09
N ILE A 218 -9.60 0.03 -20.41
CA ILE A 218 -10.11 -1.13 -21.16
C ILE A 218 -8.87 -1.83 -21.71
N GLU A 219 -8.53 -3.01 -21.19
CA GLU A 219 -7.27 -3.71 -21.54
C GLU A 219 -7.27 -4.18 -23.02
N PHE A 220 -8.44 -4.45 -23.60
CA PHE A 220 -8.57 -4.79 -25.02
C PHE A 220 -8.95 -3.58 -25.88
N LEU A 221 -7.94 -2.97 -26.49
CA LEU A 221 -8.11 -1.99 -27.56
C LEU A 221 -8.52 -2.69 -28.87
N LYS A 222 -9.83 -2.72 -29.11
CA LYS A 222 -10.52 -3.13 -30.36
C LYS A 222 -10.45 -4.63 -30.70
N PRO A 223 -11.60 -5.32 -30.83
CA PRO A 223 -11.63 -6.65 -31.42
C PRO A 223 -11.19 -6.59 -32.90
N ILE A 224 -10.27 -7.47 -33.31
CA ILE A 224 -9.89 -7.65 -34.72
C ILE A 224 -10.92 -8.60 -35.35
N GLY A 225 -11.95 -8.06 -36.00
CA GLY A 225 -12.93 -8.86 -36.76
C GLY A 225 -14.26 -8.13 -37.04
N PRO A 226 -15.07 -8.62 -37.99
CA PRO A 226 -16.31 -7.97 -38.45
C PRO A 226 -17.48 -8.01 -37.45
N ALA A 227 -17.29 -8.55 -36.25
CA ALA A 227 -18.28 -8.58 -35.17
C ALA A 227 -17.92 -7.59 -34.04
N ALA A 228 -17.52 -6.37 -34.39
CA ALA A 228 -17.21 -5.32 -33.44
C ALA A 228 -18.49 -4.76 -32.79
N ARG A 229 -19.09 -5.53 -31.86
CA ARG A 229 -19.96 -4.96 -30.85
C ARG A 229 -19.08 -4.18 -29.86
N PRO A 230 -19.51 -3.00 -29.37
CA PRO A 230 -18.81 -2.39 -28.25
C PRO A 230 -18.76 -3.42 -27.10
N ILE A 231 -17.55 -3.69 -26.59
CA ILE A 231 -17.26 -4.60 -25.47
C ILE A 231 -18.14 -4.25 -24.25
N PHE A 232 -18.62 -3.01 -24.20
CA PHE A 232 -19.64 -2.50 -23.30
C PHE A 232 -20.93 -2.16 -24.03
N SER A 233 -21.91 -3.06 -23.98
CA SER A 233 -23.31 -2.66 -23.99
C SER A 233 -23.90 -3.14 -22.69
N PRO A 234 -23.87 -2.34 -21.61
CA PRO A 234 -24.66 -2.67 -20.44
C PRO A 234 -26.09 -2.84 -20.96
N THR A 235 -26.66 -4.03 -20.84
CA THR A 235 -28.11 -4.20 -20.73
C THR A 235 -28.48 -3.51 -19.43
N ALA A 236 -28.50 -2.18 -19.48
CA ALA A 236 -28.82 -1.31 -18.38
C ALA A 236 -30.30 -1.52 -18.12
N SER A 237 -30.60 -2.39 -17.16
CA SER A 237 -31.79 -2.17 -16.35
C SER A 237 -31.67 -0.73 -15.82
N PRO A 238 -32.65 0.15 -16.06
CA PRO A 238 -32.59 1.52 -15.59
C PRO A 238 -32.25 1.52 -14.10
N THR A 239 -31.18 2.23 -13.72
CA THR A 239 -30.92 2.50 -12.30
C THR A 239 -32.21 3.08 -11.72
N PRO A 240 -32.78 2.46 -10.67
CA PRO A 240 -33.97 2.99 -10.03
C PRO A 240 -33.76 4.46 -9.69
N ASP A 241 -34.76 5.29 -9.98
CA ASP A 241 -34.76 6.73 -9.73
C ASP A 241 -34.81 6.98 -8.22
N PHE A 242 -33.67 6.77 -7.55
CA PHE A 242 -33.54 6.84 -6.10
C PHE A 242 -33.37 8.30 -5.70
N LYS A 243 -34.37 8.86 -5.00
CA LYS A 243 -34.43 10.29 -4.61
C LYS A 243 -33.42 10.72 -3.54
N ALA A 244 -32.55 9.84 -3.06
CA ALA A 244 -31.55 10.19 -2.05
C ALA A 244 -30.33 10.92 -2.67
N PRO A 245 -29.58 11.70 -1.87
CA PRO A 245 -28.34 12.30 -2.34
C PRO A 245 -27.36 11.22 -2.81
N SER A 246 -26.95 11.30 -4.06
CA SER A 246 -25.99 10.39 -4.66
C SER A 246 -24.58 10.58 -4.10
N LEU A 247 -23.78 9.51 -4.13
CA LEU A 247 -22.38 9.45 -3.77
C LEU A 247 -21.57 9.00 -4.99
N GLU A 248 -20.62 9.82 -5.45
CA GLU A 248 -19.73 9.44 -6.54
C GLU A 248 -18.76 8.35 -6.08
N ALA A 249 -18.46 7.37 -6.95
CA ALA A 249 -17.60 6.23 -6.61
C ALA A 249 -16.21 6.66 -6.09
N GLU A 250 -15.64 7.74 -6.61
CA GLU A 250 -14.36 8.31 -6.14
C GLU A 250 -14.46 8.88 -4.75
N GLU A 251 -15.57 9.53 -4.41
CA GLU A 251 -15.77 10.09 -3.08
C GLU A 251 -15.77 8.97 -2.04
N ALA A 252 -16.32 7.81 -2.37
CA ALA A 252 -16.33 6.63 -1.51
C ALA A 252 -14.93 5.99 -1.33
N LEU A 253 -14.01 6.17 -2.28
CA LEU A 253 -12.65 5.64 -2.25
C LEU A 253 -11.65 6.48 -1.46
N SER A 254 -12.01 7.67 -0.96
CA SER A 254 -11.08 8.56 -0.24
C SER A 254 -10.68 8.00 1.14
N VAL A 255 -9.88 6.93 1.10
CA VAL A 255 -9.31 6.26 2.25
C VAL A 255 -7.93 6.89 2.46
N ILE A 256 -7.90 7.87 3.37
CA ILE A 256 -6.72 8.50 3.96
C ILE A 256 -5.96 9.42 3.00
N ASP A 257 -6.01 10.73 3.26
CA ASP A 257 -5.10 11.70 2.65
C ASP A 257 -3.66 11.37 3.05
N ALA A 258 -2.87 10.89 2.09
CA ALA A 258 -1.46 10.55 2.30
C ALA A 258 -0.68 11.74 2.87
N LYS A 259 -1.03 12.98 2.52
CA LYS A 259 -0.39 14.19 3.05
C LYS A 259 -0.67 14.38 4.54
N SER A 260 -1.93 14.21 4.97
CA SER A 260 -2.29 14.24 6.39
C SER A 260 -1.55 13.18 7.23
N LEU A 261 -1.32 11.99 6.67
CA LEU A 261 -0.58 10.92 7.35
C LEU A 261 0.90 11.26 7.47
N ILE A 262 1.48 11.82 6.40
CA ILE A 262 2.87 12.29 6.36
C ILE A 262 3.10 13.40 7.37
N ASN A 263 2.20 14.37 7.45
CA ASN A 263 2.31 15.47 8.40
C ASN A 263 2.32 14.95 9.85
N ARG A 264 1.43 14.02 10.19
CA ARG A 264 1.39 13.39 11.53
C ARG A 264 2.66 12.61 11.86
N VAL A 265 3.14 11.78 10.92
CA VAL A 265 4.37 10.99 11.11
C VAL A 265 5.60 11.91 11.21
N THR A 266 5.67 12.93 10.36
CA THR A 266 6.77 13.90 10.36
C THR A 266 6.79 14.74 11.63
N ALA A 267 5.63 15.20 12.12
CA ALA A 267 5.51 15.91 13.39
C ALA A 267 5.94 15.05 14.59
N SER A 268 5.67 13.74 14.56
CA SER A 268 6.16 12.81 15.56
C SER A 268 7.66 12.55 15.48
N LEU A 269 8.27 12.65 14.29
CA LEU A 269 9.69 12.37 14.04
C LEU A 269 10.59 13.59 14.18
N ALA A 270 10.03 14.80 14.15
CA ALA A 270 10.76 16.06 14.29
C ALA A 270 11.49 16.22 15.64
N ARG A 271 11.29 15.31 16.60
CA ARG A 271 12.05 15.28 17.87
C ARG A 271 13.42 14.58 17.75
N ASP A 272 13.64 13.77 16.70
CA ASP A 272 14.83 12.91 16.53
C ASP A 272 15.56 13.11 15.18
N ALA A 273 15.12 14.04 14.33
CA ALA A 273 15.66 14.20 12.98
C ALA A 273 16.80 15.23 12.91
N ASP A 274 17.97 14.82 12.42
CA ASP A 274 18.96 15.74 11.85
C ASP A 274 18.28 16.52 10.70
N GLU A 275 18.29 17.86 10.79
CA GLU A 275 17.85 18.74 9.71
C GLU A 275 18.62 18.42 8.42
N GLY A 276 17.96 17.90 7.37
CA GLY A 276 18.49 18.02 6.02
C GLY A 276 18.24 16.92 4.97
N ASP A 277 17.71 15.74 5.31
CA ASP A 277 17.59 14.62 4.36
C ASP A 277 16.12 14.17 4.13
N ASP A 278 15.30 15.07 3.59
CA ASP A 278 14.00 14.71 3.02
C ASP A 278 14.16 13.93 1.72
N VAL A 279 13.36 12.89 1.54
CA VAL A 279 13.32 12.08 0.31
C VAL A 279 11.91 12.00 -0.23
N GLN A 280 11.79 11.87 -1.55
CA GLN A 280 10.53 11.53 -2.18
C GLN A 280 10.10 10.11 -1.82
N VAL A 281 8.85 9.93 -1.41
CA VAL A 281 8.30 8.66 -0.95
C VAL A 281 6.91 8.42 -1.56
N LYS A 282 6.59 7.14 -1.76
CA LYS A 282 5.21 6.65 -1.90
C LYS A 282 4.76 6.05 -0.58
N LEU A 283 3.50 6.26 -0.24
CA LEU A 283 2.87 5.60 0.89
C LEU A 283 2.29 4.26 0.43
N LEU A 284 2.82 3.17 0.97
CA LEU A 284 2.25 1.83 0.80
C LEU A 284 1.28 1.59 1.95
N PHE A 285 0.01 1.36 1.62
CA PHE A 285 -0.96 0.86 2.57
C PHE A 285 -0.81 -0.66 2.64
N LEU A 286 -0.68 -1.15 3.86
CA LEU A 286 -0.43 -2.54 4.16
C LEU A 286 -1.66 -3.13 4.86
N TYR A 287 -1.72 -4.45 4.92
CA TYR A 287 -2.75 -5.16 5.71
C TYR A 287 -2.70 -4.81 7.20
N GLN A 288 -3.83 -5.02 7.89
CA GLN A 288 -4.02 -4.76 9.33
C GLN A 288 -3.85 -3.29 9.74
N GLY A 289 -4.29 -2.35 8.89
CA GLY A 289 -4.21 -0.92 9.24
C GLY A 289 -2.77 -0.45 9.41
N LEU A 290 -1.84 -1.02 8.65
CA LEU A 290 -0.43 -0.62 8.66
C LEU A 290 -0.11 0.19 7.40
N ALA A 291 0.93 1.02 7.47
CA ALA A 291 1.47 1.70 6.32
C ALA A 291 2.99 1.85 6.43
N VAL A 292 3.65 2.06 5.29
CA VAL A 292 5.09 2.33 5.23
C VAL A 292 5.42 3.31 4.12
N PHE A 293 6.39 4.19 4.36
CA PHE A 293 6.97 5.02 3.31
C PHE A 293 8.04 4.24 2.56
N ALA A 294 7.86 4.09 1.24
CA ALA A 294 8.84 3.53 0.33
C ALA A 294 9.48 4.67 -0.48
N PRO A 295 10.81 4.79 -0.52
CA PRO A 295 11.48 5.89 -1.20
C PRO A 295 11.34 5.75 -2.72
N VAL A 296 11.19 6.87 -3.41
CA VAL A 296 11.16 6.95 -4.88
C VAL A 296 12.45 7.61 -5.34
N THR A 297 13.47 6.80 -5.62
CA THR A 297 14.70 7.25 -6.27
C THR A 297 15.01 6.31 -7.43
N GLU A 298 15.87 6.71 -8.38
CA GLU A 298 16.14 5.90 -9.59
C GLU A 298 16.56 4.45 -9.29
N ASN A 299 17.14 4.20 -8.12
CA ASN A 299 17.62 2.88 -7.68
C ASN A 299 16.93 2.37 -6.40
N SER A 300 15.83 2.98 -5.97
CA SER A 300 15.10 2.48 -4.80
C SER A 300 14.39 1.16 -5.13
N SER A 301 14.54 0.20 -4.21
CA SER A 301 13.91 -1.11 -4.33
C SER A 301 13.57 -1.67 -2.97
N GLU A 302 12.41 -2.31 -2.90
CA GLU A 302 11.90 -2.98 -1.73
C GLU A 302 12.14 -4.48 -1.82
N LEU A 303 12.40 -5.10 -0.68
CA LEU A 303 12.46 -6.56 -0.61
C LEU A 303 11.02 -7.08 -0.49
N VAL A 304 10.61 -7.90 -1.45
CA VAL A 304 9.24 -8.43 -1.51
C VAL A 304 9.23 -9.95 -1.50
N ILE A 305 8.14 -10.52 -0.98
CA ILE A 305 7.73 -11.89 -1.20
C ILE A 305 6.65 -11.86 -2.27
N ASP A 306 6.93 -12.48 -3.40
CA ASP A 306 5.99 -12.60 -4.51
C ASP A 306 5.12 -13.85 -4.31
N LEU A 307 3.82 -13.65 -4.23
CA LEU A 307 2.81 -14.69 -4.01
C LEU A 307 2.12 -15.11 -5.32
N GLY A 308 2.45 -14.48 -6.46
CA GLY A 308 1.71 -14.46 -7.72
C GLY A 308 2.11 -15.47 -8.82
N ALA A 309 2.85 -16.53 -8.48
CA ALA A 309 3.21 -17.70 -9.32
C ALA A 309 4.63 -17.72 -9.95
N GLU A 310 5.15 -18.95 -10.04
CA GLU A 310 6.30 -19.44 -10.83
C GLU A 310 7.63 -18.66 -10.82
N SER A 311 7.81 -17.65 -9.96
CA SER A 311 9.10 -17.00 -9.84
C SER A 311 10.13 -17.98 -9.26
N ILE A 312 11.28 -18.10 -9.94
CA ILE A 312 12.42 -18.90 -9.48
C ILE A 312 12.93 -18.36 -8.12
N GLU A 313 12.61 -17.11 -7.80
CA GLU A 313 13.02 -16.40 -6.59
C GLU A 313 11.82 -15.82 -5.80
N LEU A 314 11.26 -16.62 -4.88
CA LEU A 314 10.22 -16.22 -3.91
C LEU A 314 10.51 -14.92 -3.13
N VAL A 315 11.78 -14.59 -2.91
CA VAL A 315 12.21 -13.36 -2.23
C VAL A 315 13.25 -12.63 -3.07
N HIS A 316 12.87 -11.45 -3.56
CA HIS A 316 13.71 -10.63 -4.43
C HIS A 316 13.44 -9.14 -4.21
N ARG A 317 14.27 -8.29 -4.82
CA ARG A 317 14.09 -6.84 -4.77
C ARG A 317 13.30 -6.38 -5.98
N VAL A 318 12.23 -5.63 -5.75
CA VAL A 318 11.41 -5.00 -6.79
C VAL A 318 11.61 -3.49 -6.71
N ARG A 319 11.72 -2.81 -7.85
CA ARG A 319 11.86 -1.34 -7.83
C ARG A 319 10.61 -0.73 -7.19
N THR A 320 10.76 0.35 -6.43
CA THR A 320 9.61 0.95 -5.73
C THR A 320 8.49 1.37 -6.70
N ILE A 321 8.84 1.69 -7.94
CA ILE A 321 7.89 2.02 -9.01
C ILE A 321 7.14 0.82 -9.60
N GLU A 322 7.65 -0.40 -9.41
CA GLU A 322 7.10 -1.67 -9.89
C GLU A 322 6.33 -2.42 -8.79
N LEU A 323 6.16 -1.81 -7.62
CA LEU A 323 5.36 -2.41 -6.57
C LEU A 323 3.89 -2.42 -6.96
N GLU A 324 3.22 -3.54 -6.68
CA GLU A 324 1.81 -3.73 -6.97
C GLU A 324 1.06 -4.21 -5.72
N PRO A 325 -0.24 -3.88 -5.59
CA PRO A 325 -1.11 -4.51 -4.61
C PRO A 325 -1.05 -6.04 -4.72
N GLY A 326 -1.05 -6.72 -3.57
CA GLY A 326 -0.92 -8.18 -3.50
C GLY A 326 0.50 -8.68 -3.23
N MET A 327 1.54 -7.93 -3.62
CA MET A 327 2.92 -8.22 -3.20
C MET A 327 3.06 -8.05 -1.68
N ALA A 328 3.95 -8.82 -1.04
CA ALA A 328 4.23 -8.64 0.38
C ALA A 328 5.59 -7.97 0.60
N VAL A 329 5.59 -6.76 1.14
CA VAL A 329 6.82 -6.02 1.45
C VAL A 329 7.37 -6.45 2.81
N LEU A 330 8.68 -6.63 2.89
CA LEU A 330 9.38 -6.97 4.12
C LEU A 330 9.77 -5.68 4.86
N VAL A 331 9.17 -5.48 6.03
CA VAL A 331 9.33 -4.32 6.90
C VAL A 331 9.89 -4.73 8.26
N ARG A 332 10.54 -3.80 8.96
CA ARG A 332 11.12 -4.06 10.28
C ARG A 332 10.11 -3.77 11.39
N THR A 333 9.91 -4.70 12.31
CA THR A 333 9.02 -4.53 13.47
C THR A 333 9.74 -4.01 14.71
N GLU A 334 11.06 -4.14 14.80
CA GLU A 334 11.84 -3.69 15.96
C GLU A 334 13.15 -2.96 15.59
N GLY A 335 13.25 -1.69 16.03
CA GLY A 335 14.34 -0.74 15.74
C GLY A 335 14.26 -0.17 14.32
N GLY A 336 14.37 1.14 14.13
CA GLY A 336 14.27 1.75 12.80
C GLY A 336 15.49 1.50 11.90
N GLY A 337 15.30 1.60 10.58
CA GLY A 337 16.39 1.72 9.58
C GLY A 337 16.94 0.41 8.98
N ASP A 338 17.95 0.56 8.12
CA ASP A 338 18.60 -0.48 7.32
C ASP A 338 19.19 -1.62 8.18
N TYR A 339 18.69 -2.85 7.96
CA TYR A 339 19.14 -4.06 8.66
C TYR A 339 20.62 -4.36 8.40
N ILE A 340 21.16 -3.87 7.28
CA ILE A 340 22.48 -4.25 6.79
C ILE A 340 23.56 -3.64 7.68
N ALA A 341 23.41 -2.40 8.14
CA ALA A 341 24.46 -1.72 8.89
C ALA A 341 24.77 -2.38 10.26
N PRO A 342 23.78 -2.72 11.12
CA PRO A 342 24.07 -3.43 12.37
C PRO A 342 24.60 -4.85 12.15
N ALA A 343 24.11 -5.56 11.13
CA ALA A 343 24.61 -6.89 10.78
C ALA A 343 26.05 -6.84 10.25
N ALA A 344 26.36 -5.87 9.39
CA ALA A 344 27.72 -5.62 8.88
C ALA A 344 28.68 -5.27 10.01
N ASP A 345 28.24 -4.44 10.96
CA ASP A 345 29.03 -4.07 12.14
C ASP A 345 29.42 -5.29 13.00
N ARG A 346 28.55 -6.31 13.12
CA ARG A 346 28.91 -7.58 13.77
C ARG A 346 29.90 -8.39 12.94
N ILE A 347 29.75 -8.42 11.62
CA ILE A 347 30.71 -9.07 10.70
C ILE A 347 32.11 -8.42 10.80
N LEU A 348 32.16 -7.10 11.05
CA LEU A 348 33.41 -6.37 11.24
C LEU A 348 34.09 -6.67 12.59
N GLY A 349 33.34 -7.15 13.59
CA GLY A 349 33.86 -7.48 14.91
C GLY A 349 34.65 -6.33 15.55
N ASP A 350 35.81 -6.63 16.11
CA ASP A 350 36.65 -5.66 16.83
C ASP A 350 37.17 -4.52 15.93
N GLN A 351 37.25 -4.74 14.61
CA GLN A 351 37.69 -3.71 13.66
C GLN A 351 36.64 -2.63 13.41
N LYS A 352 35.38 -2.86 13.80
CA LYS A 352 34.26 -1.94 13.58
C LYS A 352 34.60 -0.52 13.97
N LEU A 353 35.08 -0.30 15.20
CA LEU A 353 35.30 1.04 15.75
C LEU A 353 36.32 1.80 14.88
N THR A 354 37.46 1.17 14.60
CA THR A 354 38.52 1.76 13.77
C THR A 354 38.04 2.10 12.37
N LEU A 355 37.32 1.17 11.72
CA LEU A 355 36.81 1.35 10.36
C LEU A 355 35.76 2.46 10.29
N ARG A 356 34.82 2.51 11.24
CA ARG A 356 33.78 3.55 11.31
C ARG A 356 34.34 4.91 11.70
N CYS A 357 35.40 4.97 12.51
CA CYS A 357 36.12 6.22 12.77
C CYS A 357 36.79 6.75 11.50
N ALA A 358 37.46 5.89 10.72
CA ALA A 358 38.04 6.30 9.44
C ALA A 358 36.96 6.81 8.45
N GLN A 359 35.82 6.12 8.37
CA GLN A 359 34.68 6.55 7.54
C GLN A 359 34.16 7.93 7.96
N ARG A 360 33.97 8.16 9.26
CA ARG A 360 33.47 9.44 9.78
C ARG A 360 34.44 10.58 9.54
N ALA A 361 35.74 10.35 9.77
CA ALA A 361 36.75 11.40 9.70
C ALA A 361 36.83 12.10 8.34
N TRP A 362 36.84 11.37 7.22
CA TRP A 362 36.89 12.01 5.90
C TRP A 362 35.56 12.68 5.53
N LYS A 363 34.43 12.13 5.99
CA LYS A 363 33.10 12.69 5.75
C LYS A 363 32.86 13.96 6.51
N GLU A 364 33.33 14.06 7.75
CA GLU A 364 33.28 15.28 8.55
C GLU A 364 34.02 16.40 7.85
N LYS A 365 35.24 16.14 7.34
CA LYS A 365 35.99 17.14 6.55
C LYS A 365 35.23 17.61 5.30
N LEU A 366 34.58 16.69 4.58
CA LEU A 366 33.77 17.06 3.42
C LEU A 366 32.52 17.85 3.84
N ARG A 367 31.86 17.45 4.93
CA ARG A 367 30.69 18.15 5.48
C ARG A 367 31.06 19.57 5.93
N ASP A 368 32.21 19.76 6.56
CA ASP A 368 32.72 21.07 6.98
C ASP A 368 33.01 21.98 5.78
N LEU A 369 33.43 21.43 4.64
CA LEU A 369 33.54 22.21 3.41
C LEU A 369 32.17 22.62 2.86
N VAL A 370 31.21 21.70 2.86
CA VAL A 370 29.83 21.98 2.43
C VAL A 370 29.18 23.06 3.31
N LEU A 371 29.37 22.99 4.63
CA LEU A 371 28.86 23.99 5.57
C LEU A 371 29.47 25.37 5.35
N ARG A 372 30.78 25.44 5.04
CA ARG A 372 31.48 26.72 4.84
C ARG A 372 31.24 27.36 3.48
N LEU A 373 31.15 26.57 2.42
CA LEU A 373 31.16 27.05 1.03
C LEU A 373 29.81 26.89 0.31
N GLY A 374 28.90 26.10 0.87
CA GLY A 374 27.67 25.69 0.22
C GLY A 374 27.85 24.53 -0.77
N LEU A 375 26.75 23.80 -1.01
CA LEU A 375 26.73 22.66 -1.92
C LEU A 375 27.16 23.00 -3.35
N PRO A 376 26.64 24.05 -4.01
CA PRO A 376 26.98 24.34 -5.40
C PRO A 376 28.48 24.54 -5.61
N ARG A 377 29.13 25.24 -4.67
CA ARG A 377 30.56 25.51 -4.75
C ARG A 377 31.40 24.25 -4.55
N VAL A 378 31.02 23.39 -3.59
CA VAL A 378 31.70 22.11 -3.39
C VAL A 378 31.54 21.20 -4.60
N THR A 379 30.35 21.17 -5.21
CA THR A 379 30.07 20.44 -6.45
C THR A 379 31.01 20.89 -7.59
N GLU A 380 31.11 22.21 -7.84
CA GLU A 380 32.03 22.77 -8.84
C GLU A 380 33.49 22.38 -8.57
N MET A 381 33.93 22.49 -7.32
CA MET A 381 35.30 22.13 -6.93
C MET A 381 35.57 20.65 -7.13
N LEU A 382 34.63 19.75 -6.79
CA LEU A 382 34.78 18.32 -7.01
C LEU A 382 34.90 17.98 -8.50
N MET A 383 34.10 18.60 -9.36
CA MET A 383 34.24 18.45 -10.82
C MET A 383 35.61 18.92 -11.31
N ALA A 384 36.08 20.09 -10.87
CA ALA A 384 37.40 20.61 -11.22
C ALA A 384 38.56 19.73 -10.71
N THR A 385 38.34 19.00 -9.61
CA THR A 385 39.33 18.09 -9.00
C THR A 385 39.31 16.69 -9.60
N GLY A 386 38.38 16.42 -10.54
CA GLY A 386 38.33 15.21 -11.36
C GLY A 386 37.13 14.29 -11.13
N SER A 387 36.14 14.68 -10.31
CA SER A 387 34.89 13.89 -10.17
C SER A 387 34.03 14.00 -11.43
N ARG A 388 33.48 12.87 -11.88
CA ARG A 388 32.63 12.81 -13.10
C ARG A 388 31.15 12.95 -12.83
N ILE A 389 30.73 12.62 -11.60
CA ILE A 389 29.32 12.55 -11.21
C ILE A 389 28.97 13.52 -10.09
N ALA A 390 29.87 14.44 -9.73
CA ALA A 390 29.61 15.42 -8.70
C ALA A 390 28.38 16.27 -9.09
N ASN A 391 27.37 16.21 -8.25
CA ASN A 391 26.18 17.05 -8.25
C ASN A 391 25.70 17.18 -6.80
N ASP A 392 24.80 18.13 -6.53
CA ASP A 392 24.37 18.42 -5.16
C ASP A 392 23.79 17.20 -4.44
N GLN A 393 23.06 16.33 -5.14
CA GLN A 393 22.51 15.10 -4.57
C GLN A 393 23.61 14.10 -4.21
N ASN A 394 24.60 13.91 -5.07
CA ASN A 394 25.72 13.01 -4.83
C ASN A 394 26.61 13.52 -3.70
N VAL A 395 26.85 14.83 -3.62
CA VAL A 395 27.61 15.42 -2.51
C VAL A 395 26.88 15.22 -1.18
N ARG A 396 25.55 15.43 -1.12
CA ARG A 396 24.73 15.08 0.05
C ARG A 396 24.82 13.59 0.40
N ASN A 397 24.75 12.71 -0.60
CA ASN A 397 24.89 11.27 -0.39
C ASN A 397 26.27 10.90 0.17
N TRP A 398 27.35 11.54 -0.29
CA TRP A 398 28.72 11.27 0.16
C TRP A 398 28.98 11.77 1.58
N THR A 399 28.39 12.89 1.98
CA THR A 399 28.47 13.41 3.36
C THR A 399 27.53 12.67 4.32
N SER A 400 26.46 12.03 3.83
CA SER A 400 25.54 11.24 4.65
C SER A 400 26.21 10.02 5.29
N ALA A 401 25.84 9.65 6.52
CA ALA A 401 26.35 8.45 7.20
C ALA A 401 26.00 7.13 6.48
N ARG A 402 25.00 7.14 5.59
CA ARG A 402 24.49 5.94 4.90
C ARG A 402 25.39 5.47 3.76
N SER A 403 26.02 6.38 3.04
CA SER A 403 27.00 6.00 2.02
C SER A 403 28.25 5.42 2.70
N ILE A 404 28.87 4.38 2.13
CA ILE A 404 30.14 3.88 2.66
C ILE A 404 31.29 4.67 2.02
N ARG A 405 31.24 4.77 0.69
CA ARG A 405 32.19 5.47 -0.18
C ARG A 405 31.50 5.77 -1.52
N THR A 406 32.17 6.51 -2.40
CA THR A 406 31.77 6.65 -3.81
C THR A 406 31.80 5.29 -4.51
N LEU A 407 31.05 5.18 -5.62
CA LEU A 407 31.04 3.96 -6.42
C LEU A 407 32.40 3.73 -7.10
N ASN A 408 32.95 4.79 -7.70
CA ASN A 408 34.19 4.76 -8.46
C ASN A 408 35.34 5.39 -7.68
N ARG A 409 36.56 4.97 -8.01
CA ARG A 409 37.77 5.41 -7.32
C ARG A 409 38.11 6.86 -7.62
N GLU A 410 37.87 7.30 -8.84
CA GLU A 410 38.17 8.64 -9.33
C GLU A 410 37.43 9.71 -8.53
N ASP A 411 36.14 9.48 -8.25
CA ASP A 411 35.34 10.38 -7.42
C ASP A 411 35.83 10.39 -5.96
N PHE A 412 36.29 9.24 -5.44
CA PHE A 412 36.88 9.15 -4.11
C PHE A 412 38.17 9.96 -4.01
N ASP A 413 39.04 9.83 -5.00
CA ASP A 413 40.30 10.55 -5.07
C ASP A 413 40.05 12.06 -5.25
N ALA A 414 39.03 12.46 -6.01
CA ALA A 414 38.62 13.86 -6.12
C ALA A 414 38.17 14.44 -4.77
N ILE A 415 37.40 13.68 -3.99
CA ILE A 415 37.04 14.07 -2.61
C ILE A 415 38.31 14.22 -1.75
N PHE A 416 39.22 13.25 -1.79
CA PHE A 416 40.42 13.27 -0.96
C PHE A 416 41.41 14.38 -1.34
N LYS A 417 41.49 14.73 -2.63
CA LYS A 417 42.19 15.94 -3.10
C LYS A 417 41.55 17.21 -2.57
N LEU A 418 40.21 17.32 -2.66
CA LEU A 418 39.50 18.51 -2.20
C LEU A 418 39.63 18.76 -0.70
N ILE A 419 39.55 17.70 0.13
CA ILE A 419 39.71 17.82 1.59
C ILE A 419 41.18 17.92 2.04
N GLY A 420 42.14 18.01 1.10
CA GLY A 420 43.56 18.13 1.40
C GLY A 420 44.20 16.90 2.04
N ALA A 421 43.67 15.70 1.76
CA ALA A 421 44.11 14.43 2.37
C ALA A 421 44.56 13.39 1.34
N SER A 422 45.02 13.80 0.14
CA SER A 422 45.34 12.89 -0.96
C SER A 422 46.25 11.71 -0.59
N SER A 423 47.20 11.92 0.33
CA SER A 423 48.10 10.86 0.82
C SER A 423 47.37 9.72 1.53
N ASP A 424 46.20 9.98 2.11
CA ASP A 424 45.38 9.00 2.85
C ASP A 424 44.32 8.32 1.98
N ALA A 425 44.18 8.71 0.71
CA ALA A 425 43.11 8.24 -0.17
C ALA A 425 43.15 6.72 -0.39
N GLU A 426 44.34 6.18 -0.69
CA GLU A 426 44.53 4.75 -0.93
C GLU A 426 44.19 3.91 0.31
N ARG A 427 44.67 4.34 1.47
CA ARG A 427 44.38 3.68 2.74
C ARG A 427 42.87 3.69 3.02
N ASN A 428 42.22 4.85 2.92
CA ASN A 428 40.80 4.96 3.20
C ASN A 428 39.93 4.19 2.19
N TRP A 429 40.30 4.17 0.91
CA TRP A 429 39.59 3.38 -0.09
C TRP A 429 39.54 1.89 0.28
N ARG A 430 40.69 1.34 0.74
CA ARG A 430 40.78 -0.05 1.21
C ARG A 430 39.93 -0.29 2.45
N LEU A 431 40.02 0.58 3.46
CA LEU A 431 39.22 0.47 4.68
C LEU A 431 37.72 0.52 4.38
N MET A 432 37.28 1.43 3.51
CA MET A 432 35.88 1.53 3.08
C MET A 432 35.45 0.30 2.28
N GLY A 433 36.37 -0.31 1.52
CA GLY A 433 36.15 -1.60 0.86
C GLY A 433 35.84 -2.74 1.85
N VAL A 434 36.49 -2.76 3.02
CA VAL A 434 36.18 -3.73 4.08
C VAL A 434 34.76 -3.54 4.63
N ILE A 435 34.36 -2.28 4.88
CA ILE A 435 33.00 -1.96 5.33
C ILE A 435 31.97 -2.37 4.26
N GLN A 436 32.22 -2.03 3.00
CA GLN A 436 31.32 -2.38 1.89
C GLN A 436 31.19 -3.90 1.71
N GLY A 437 32.29 -4.64 1.81
CA GLY A 437 32.26 -6.10 1.77
C GLY A 437 31.47 -6.70 2.93
N ALA A 438 31.59 -6.14 4.14
CA ALA A 438 30.77 -6.56 5.28
C ALA A 438 29.27 -6.28 5.06
N HIS A 439 28.91 -5.14 4.47
CA HIS A 439 27.53 -4.82 4.07
C HIS A 439 26.98 -5.81 3.05
N GLN A 440 27.73 -6.12 1.99
CA GLN A 440 27.31 -7.10 0.99
C GLN A 440 27.12 -8.49 1.61
N ARG A 441 28.03 -8.93 2.47
CA ARG A 441 27.90 -10.21 3.20
C ARG A 441 26.69 -10.22 4.13
N ALA A 442 26.43 -9.12 4.85
CA ALA A 442 25.26 -8.99 5.70
C ALA A 442 23.95 -9.08 4.90
N GLY A 443 23.86 -8.35 3.77
CA GLY A 443 22.73 -8.43 2.85
C GLY A 443 22.49 -9.85 2.33
N ALA A 444 23.54 -10.51 1.85
CA ALA A 444 23.46 -11.88 1.35
C ALA A 444 23.05 -12.88 2.45
N LEU A 445 23.56 -12.72 3.67
CA LEU A 445 23.22 -13.57 4.80
C LEU A 445 21.74 -13.42 5.17
N ILE A 446 21.23 -12.19 5.23
CA ILE A 446 19.83 -11.93 5.61
C ILE A 446 18.87 -12.41 4.52
N ARG A 447 19.19 -12.17 3.25
CA ARG A 447 18.43 -12.75 2.13
C ARG A 447 18.35 -14.27 2.23
N ARG A 448 19.49 -14.94 2.48
CA ARG A 448 19.54 -16.41 2.60
C ARG A 448 18.67 -16.92 3.76
N ARG A 449 18.72 -16.26 4.92
CA ARG A 449 17.90 -16.63 6.08
C ARG A 449 16.42 -16.40 5.85
N LEU A 450 16.05 -15.30 5.20
CA LEU A 450 14.67 -15.04 4.81
C LEU A 450 14.18 -16.10 3.82
N LEU A 451 14.98 -16.46 2.81
CA LEU A 451 14.65 -17.55 1.88
C LEU A 451 14.49 -18.90 2.58
N GLU A 452 15.39 -19.25 3.50
CA GLU A 452 15.27 -20.47 4.31
C GLU A 452 13.96 -20.48 5.11
N HIS A 453 13.62 -19.36 5.76
CA HIS A 453 12.41 -19.29 6.58
C HIS A 453 11.14 -19.31 5.73
N VAL A 454 11.09 -18.53 4.64
CA VAL A 454 9.96 -18.46 3.70
C VAL A 454 9.70 -19.82 3.05
N ARG A 455 10.74 -20.56 2.65
CA ARG A 455 10.60 -21.91 2.07
C ARG A 455 10.02 -22.94 3.04
N ASN A 456 10.34 -22.80 4.33
CA ASN A 456 9.88 -23.71 5.37
C ASN A 456 8.56 -23.26 6.02
N SER A 457 7.98 -22.15 5.55
CA SER A 457 6.79 -21.54 6.10
C SER A 457 5.57 -21.81 5.24
N ASP A 458 4.40 -21.93 5.86
CA ASP A 458 3.13 -21.95 5.14
C ASP A 458 2.72 -20.54 4.72
N LEU A 459 2.97 -20.20 3.44
CA LEU A 459 2.61 -18.92 2.85
C LEU A 459 1.09 -18.72 2.70
N SER A 460 0.27 -19.75 2.90
CA SER A 460 -1.19 -19.61 2.98
C SER A 460 -1.59 -18.64 4.09
N LYS A 461 -0.80 -18.56 5.16
CA LYS A 461 -1.01 -17.61 6.26
C LYS A 461 -0.82 -16.17 5.78
N LEU A 462 0.27 -15.88 5.07
CA LEU A 462 0.52 -14.57 4.49
C LEU A 462 -0.54 -14.20 3.44
N GLN A 463 -1.03 -15.18 2.67
CA GLN A 463 -2.12 -14.97 1.72
C GLN A 463 -3.48 -14.71 2.38
N ARG A 464 -3.78 -15.32 3.53
CA ARG A 464 -5.06 -15.14 4.24
C ARG A 464 -5.03 -13.93 5.15
N GLU A 465 -4.05 -13.85 6.04
CA GLU A 465 -3.95 -12.82 7.08
C GLU A 465 -3.29 -11.53 6.58
N GLY A 466 -2.60 -11.59 5.44
CA GLY A 466 -1.88 -10.45 4.87
C GLY A 466 -0.64 -10.03 5.67
N ARG A 467 -0.27 -10.78 6.70
CA ARG A 467 0.91 -10.52 7.54
C ARG A 467 1.58 -11.82 7.94
N MET A 468 2.90 -11.81 7.99
CA MET A 468 3.70 -12.89 8.55
C MET A 468 4.95 -12.33 9.22
N ASP A 469 5.12 -12.63 10.51
CA ASP A 469 6.29 -12.23 11.27
C ASP A 469 7.41 -13.29 11.16
N PHE A 470 8.64 -12.83 11.01
CA PHE A 470 9.87 -13.61 10.91
C PHE A 470 10.84 -13.16 12.00
N THR A 471 11.30 -14.11 12.81
CA THR A 471 12.35 -13.84 13.79
C THR A 471 13.72 -14.12 13.17
N LEU A 472 14.56 -13.10 13.05
CA LEU A 472 15.97 -13.32 12.73
C LEU A 472 16.73 -13.79 13.97
N PRO A 473 17.58 -14.84 13.89
CA PRO A 473 18.39 -15.29 15.02
C PRO A 473 19.23 -14.15 15.63
N GLY A 474 19.42 -14.18 16.95
CA GLY A 474 20.09 -13.13 17.73
C GLY A 474 21.50 -12.72 17.24
N SER A 475 22.18 -13.58 16.47
CA SER A 475 23.48 -13.28 15.85
C SER A 475 23.43 -12.19 14.76
N LEU A 476 22.25 -11.80 14.27
CA LEU A 476 22.06 -10.84 13.17
C LEU A 476 21.41 -9.51 13.58
N GLY A 477 20.85 -9.37 14.78
CA GLY A 477 20.12 -8.15 15.09
C GLY A 477 19.15 -8.23 16.24
N GLY A 478 18.58 -9.40 16.50
CA GLY A 478 17.49 -9.56 17.45
C GLY A 478 16.19 -8.85 17.05
N GLY A 479 16.12 -8.21 15.88
CA GLY A 479 14.91 -7.53 15.41
C GLY A 479 14.04 -8.44 14.56
N GLY A 480 12.72 -8.34 14.77
CA GLY A 480 11.73 -8.95 13.88
C GLY A 480 11.72 -8.32 12.49
N ILE A 481 11.57 -9.17 11.47
CA ILE A 481 11.17 -8.77 10.12
C ILE A 481 9.75 -9.26 9.92
N THR A 482 8.89 -8.47 9.31
CA THR A 482 7.52 -8.85 9.02
C THR A 482 7.28 -8.66 7.53
N ALA A 483 6.77 -9.69 6.84
CA ALA A 483 6.15 -9.48 5.55
C ALA A 483 4.73 -9.01 5.78
N VAL A 484 4.35 -7.89 5.16
CA VAL A 484 2.97 -7.42 5.15
C VAL A 484 2.57 -7.20 3.70
N ARG A 485 1.41 -7.73 3.32
CA ARG A 485 0.85 -7.57 1.99
C ARG A 485 0.46 -6.11 1.75
N ILE A 486 0.82 -5.61 0.59
CA ILE A 486 0.40 -4.30 0.07
C ILE A 486 -1.08 -4.42 -0.27
N SER A 487 -1.91 -3.63 0.40
CA SER A 487 -3.35 -3.54 0.12
C SER A 487 -3.64 -2.50 -0.96
N SER A 488 -2.93 -1.36 -0.92
CA SER A 488 -2.98 -0.33 -1.95
C SER A 488 -1.74 0.56 -1.89
N ILE A 489 -1.51 1.32 -2.95
CA ILE A 489 -0.41 2.26 -3.05
C ILE A 489 -0.99 3.64 -3.28
N SER A 490 -0.54 4.63 -2.51
CA SER A 490 -0.95 6.01 -2.74
C SER A 490 -0.53 6.46 -4.15
N PRO A 491 -1.44 7.12 -4.90
CA PRO A 491 -1.10 7.67 -6.21
C PRO A 491 -0.11 8.83 -6.11
N ASP A 492 -0.06 9.50 -4.96
CA ASP A 492 0.75 10.69 -4.74
C ASP A 492 2.17 10.35 -4.29
N VAL A 493 3.13 11.09 -4.85
CA VAL A 493 4.50 11.15 -4.32
C VAL A 493 4.58 12.33 -3.36
N ALA A 494 5.17 12.09 -2.19
CA ALA A 494 5.30 13.10 -1.16
C ALA A 494 6.74 13.15 -0.63
N ARG A 495 7.02 14.08 0.28
CA ARG A 495 8.34 14.21 0.91
C ARG A 495 8.23 13.79 2.38
N ALA A 496 9.15 12.95 2.82
CA ALA A 496 9.27 12.57 4.22
C ALA A 496 10.75 12.57 4.62
N PRO A 497 11.05 12.84 5.90
CA PRO A 497 12.41 12.67 6.39
C PRO A 497 12.79 11.21 6.23
N TRP A 498 14.03 10.93 5.82
CA TRP A 498 14.44 9.55 5.59
C TRP A 498 14.31 8.66 6.85
N SER A 499 14.35 9.24 8.06
CA SER A 499 14.09 8.50 9.30
C SER A 499 12.69 7.87 9.38
N ALA A 500 11.73 8.36 8.58
CA ALA A 500 10.39 7.80 8.43
C ALA A 500 10.32 6.61 7.46
N VAL A 501 11.30 6.50 6.56
CA VAL A 501 11.31 5.48 5.50
C VAL A 501 11.45 4.09 6.11
N HIS A 502 10.69 3.13 5.58
CA HIS A 502 10.65 1.74 6.04
C HIS A 502 10.20 1.53 7.50
N ARG A 503 9.74 2.58 8.18
CA ARG A 503 9.13 2.48 9.50
C ARG A 503 7.66 2.10 9.35
N LEU A 504 7.26 1.04 10.04
CA LEU A 504 5.85 0.68 10.16
C LEU A 504 5.08 1.79 10.91
N ILE A 505 4.01 2.25 10.28
CA ILE A 505 3.08 3.23 10.82
C ILE A 505 1.76 2.52 11.05
N ASP A 506 1.28 2.55 12.29
CA ASP A 506 -0.08 2.12 12.59
C ASP A 506 -1.04 3.26 12.21
N ILE A 507 -1.91 2.98 11.24
CA ILE A 507 -2.93 3.91 10.74
C ILE A 507 -4.33 3.59 11.29
N GLY A 508 -4.41 2.57 12.15
CA GLY A 508 -5.62 1.98 12.70
C GLY A 508 -6.43 1.22 11.65
N ASP A 509 -7.24 0.25 12.11
CA ASP A 509 -8.21 -0.43 11.26
C ASP A 509 -9.22 0.54 10.63
#